data_AF-A0A359MZR6-F1
#
_entry.id   AF-A0A359MZR6-F1
#
_cell.length_a   1.000
_cell.length_b   1.000
_cell.length_c   1.000
_cell.angle_alpha   90.00
_cell.angle_beta   90.00
_cell.angle_gamma   90.00
#
_symmetry.space_group_name_H-M   'P 1'
#
loop_
_entity.id
_entity.type
_entity.pdbx_description
1 polymer ?
#
loop_
_entity_poly.entity_id
_entity_poly.type
_entity_poly.pdbx_seq_one_letter_code
_entity_poly.pdbx_strand_id
1 'polypeptide(L)' 'MNYTDISTISNKSKELLRENCFFTSLNVESQTTSDNGQTTKILFKTTDGLFIESVIMRHLSGRNTLCVSSQA' A
#
# COMPACT_ATOMS: atom_id res chain seq x y z
N MET A 1 -8.11 2.12 -4.58
CA MET A 1 -8.56 3.53 -4.64
C MET A 1 -9.23 3.73 -5.99
N ASN A 2 -10.35 4.43 -6.06
CA ASN A 2 -11.03 4.74 -7.33
C ASN A 2 -10.80 6.21 -7.70
N TYR A 3 -10.56 6.53 -8.97
CA TYR A 3 -10.43 7.93 -9.41
C TYR A 3 -11.68 8.78 -9.12
N THR A 4 -12.84 8.16 -8.93
CA THR A 4 -14.06 8.85 -8.49
C THR A 4 -13.91 9.49 -7.12
N ASP A 5 -13.08 8.91 -6.25
CA ASP A 5 -12.86 9.35 -4.87
C ASP A 5 -12.13 10.71 -4.80
N ILE A 6 -11.48 11.13 -5.89
CA ILE A 6 -10.75 12.40 -5.97
C ILE A 6 -11.73 13.54 -6.26
N SER A 7 -12.25 14.19 -5.22
CA SER A 7 -13.28 15.25 -5.36
C SER A 7 -12.78 16.56 -5.97
N THR A 8 -11.46 16.80 -5.98
CA THR A 8 -10.84 18.07 -6.37
C THR A 8 -10.50 18.19 -7.85
N ILE A 9 -10.68 17.14 -8.65
CA ILE A 9 -10.41 17.14 -10.09
C ILE A 9 -11.68 16.94 -10.91
N SER A 10 -11.70 17.53 -12.11
CA SER A 10 -12.85 17.47 -13.01
C SER A 10 -13.16 16.05 -13.49
N ASN A 11 -14.41 15.78 -13.85
CA ASN A 11 -14.81 14.49 -14.44
C ASN A 11 -14.03 14.17 -15.72
N LYS A 12 -13.76 15.20 -16.55
CA LYS A 12 -12.92 15.04 -17.76
C LYS A 12 -11.52 14.53 -17.42
N SER A 13 -10.92 15.04 -16.34
CA SER A 13 -9.60 14.56 -15.86
C SER A 13 -9.67 13.13 -15.34
N LYS A 14 -10.74 12.76 -14.62
CA LYS A 14 -10.94 11.38 -14.13
C LYS A 14 -11.07 10.37 -15.27
N GLU A 15 -11.79 10.74 -16.33
CA GLU A 15 -11.93 9.92 -17.54
C GLU A 15 -10.56 9.67 -18.17
N LEU A 16 -9.79 10.74 -18.41
CA LEU A 16 -8.44 10.65 -18.99
C LEU A 16 -7.52 9.77 -18.15
N LEU A 17 -7.55 9.90 -16.82
CA LEU A 17 -6.76 9.04 -15.92
C LEU A 17 -7.20 7.58 -15.98
N ARG A 18 -8.50 7.31 -16.07
CA ARG A 18 -9.02 5.95 -16.18
C ARG A 18 -8.60 5.27 -17.49
N GLU A 19 -8.58 6.02 -18.58
CA GLU A 19 -8.22 5.51 -19.91
C GLU A 19 -6.71 5.30 -20.08
N ASN A 20 -5.89 6.16 -19.46
CA ASN A 20 -4.45 6.25 -19.78
C ASN A 20 -3.54 5.85 -18.61
N CYS A 21 -4.06 5.63 -17.42
CA CYS A 21 -3.28 5.30 -16.23
C CYS A 21 -3.88 4.12 -15.48
N PHE A 22 -3.02 3.41 -14.77
CA PHE A 22 -3.44 2.43 -13.79
C PHE A 22 -3.06 2.92 -12.40
N PHE A 23 -3.96 2.73 -11.44
CA PHE A 23 -3.66 2.84 -10.03
C PHE A 23 -3.65 1.44 -9.45
N THR A 24 -2.46 0.88 -9.22
CA THR A 24 -2.32 -0.45 -8.62
C THR A 24 -1.76 -0.33 -7.22
N SER A 25 -2.34 -1.08 -6.30
CA SER A 25 -1.76 -1.36 -4.99
C SER A 25 -1.37 -2.82 -4.93
N LEU A 26 -0.36 -3.13 -4.14
CA LEU A 26 -0.07 -4.51 -3.76
C LEU A 26 -1.27 -5.13 -3.03
N ASN A 27 -1.51 -6.43 -3.24
CA ASN A 27 -2.55 -7.15 -2.51
C ASN A 27 -1.98 -7.66 -1.19
N VAL A 28 -2.66 -7.42 -0.08
CA VAL A 28 -2.26 -8.03 1.21
C VAL A 28 -2.66 -9.49 1.19
N GLU A 29 -1.67 -10.37 1.17
CA GLU A 29 -1.89 -11.82 1.26
C GLU A 29 -2.09 -12.23 2.72
N SER A 30 -1.25 -11.72 3.62
CA SER A 30 -1.38 -11.94 5.06
C SER A 30 -0.69 -10.83 5.86
N GLN A 31 -1.02 -10.75 7.15
CA GLN A 31 -0.34 -9.87 8.08
C GLN A 31 -0.23 -10.52 9.45
N THR A 32 0.82 -10.16 10.20
CA THR A 32 1.00 -10.59 11.58
C THR A 32 1.48 -9.40 12.40
N THR A 33 0.83 -9.18 13.53
CA THR A 33 1.14 -8.09 14.46
C THR A 33 1.73 -8.66 15.73
N SER A 34 2.78 -8.03 16.26
CA SER A 34 3.38 -8.41 17.55
C SER A 34 2.38 -8.26 18.70
N ASP A 35 2.56 -9.02 19.79
CA ASP A 35 1.64 -9.02 20.93
C ASP A 35 1.39 -7.63 21.53
N ASN A 36 2.42 -6.78 21.50
CA ASN A 36 2.33 -5.39 21.98
C ASN A 36 1.77 -4.39 20.95
N GLY A 37 1.37 -4.86 19.76
CA GLY A 37 0.78 -4.04 18.69
C GLY A 37 1.74 -3.12 17.94
N GLN A 38 3.01 -3.01 18.36
CA GLN A 38 3.92 -2.00 17.83
C GLN A 38 4.50 -2.35 16.46
N THR A 39 4.62 -3.63 16.13
CA THR A 39 5.21 -4.09 14.86
C THR A 39 4.18 -4.90 14.09
N THR A 40 3.98 -4.56 12.82
CA THR A 40 3.16 -5.36 11.90
C THR A 40 4.00 -5.73 10.69
N LYS A 41 4.12 -7.03 10.44
CA LYS A 41 4.69 -7.59 9.21
C LYS A 41 3.56 -7.87 8.23
N ILE A 42 3.71 -7.45 6.98
CA ILE A 42 2.71 -7.58 5.92
C ILE A 42 3.35 -8.33 4.76
N LEU A 43 2.74 -9.43 4.35
CA LEU A 43 3.07 -10.13 3.11
C LEU A 43 2.17 -9.59 2.00
N PHE A 44 2.81 -9.12 0.94
CA PHE A 44 2.15 -8.61 -0.25
C PHE A 44 2.32 -9.56 -1.41
N LYS A 45 1.26 -9.71 -2.21
CA LYS A 45 1.31 -10.30 -3.56
C LYS A 45 1.34 -9.18 -4.60
N THR A 46 2.37 -9.20 -5.45
CA THR A 46 2.56 -8.23 -6.53
C THR A 46 1.63 -8.54 -7.73
N THR A 47 1.54 -7.61 -8.68
CA THR A 47 0.68 -7.78 -9.87
C THR A 47 1.16 -8.88 -10.82
N ASP A 48 2.44 -9.24 -10.78
CA ASP A 48 3.04 -10.37 -11.50
C ASP A 48 3.10 -11.66 -10.66
N GLY A 49 2.46 -11.66 -9.48
CA GLY A 49 2.24 -12.85 -8.66
C GLY A 49 3.40 -13.25 -7.74
N LEU A 50 4.45 -12.44 -7.68
CA LEU A 50 5.54 -12.59 -6.72
C LEU A 50 5.12 -12.09 -5.33
N PHE A 51 5.96 -12.38 -4.33
CA PHE A 51 5.70 -12.01 -2.94
C PHE A 51 6.83 -11.13 -2.40
N ILE A 52 6.44 -10.04 -1.72
CA ILE A 52 7.36 -9.15 -1.00
C ILE A 52 6.80 -8.80 0.36
N GLU A 53 7.68 -8.39 1.27
CA GLU A 53 7.29 -8.07 2.63
C GLU A 53 7.57 -6.60 2.96
N SER A 54 6.71 -6.02 3.79
CA SER A 54 7.02 -4.76 4.48
C SER A 54 6.78 -4.92 5.96
N VAL A 55 7.52 -4.16 6.76
CA VAL A 55 7.36 -4.13 8.22
C VAL A 55 7.14 -2.70 8.67
N ILE A 56 6.03 -2.44 9.35
CA ILE A 56 5.77 -1.15 9.97
C ILE A 56 6.00 -1.26 11.48
N MET A 57 6.83 -0.37 12.01
CA MET A 57 7.14 -0.22 13.42
C MET A 57 6.64 1.13 13.92
N ARG A 58 5.83 1.11 14.98
CA ARG A 58 5.25 2.30 15.62
C ARG A 58 5.99 2.52 16.93
N HIS A 59 6.95 3.45 16.95
CA HIS A 59 7.81 3.70 18.10
C HIS A 59 7.09 4.56 19.14
N LEU A 60 7.28 4.26 20.43
CA LEU A 60 6.71 5.05 21.54
C LEU A 60 7.13 6.53 21.54
N SER A 61 8.23 6.87 20.87
CA SER A 61 8.67 8.25 20.65
C SER A 61 7.80 9.05 19.67
N GLY A 62 6.75 8.44 19.11
CA GLY A 62 5.86 9.04 18.10
C GLY A 62 6.34 8.88 16.65
N ARG A 63 7.52 8.29 16.42
CA ARG A 63 8.01 8.00 15.06
C ARG A 63 7.40 6.69 14.54
N ASN A 64 7.01 6.66 13.27
CA ASN A 64 6.73 5.42 12.55
C ASN A 64 7.84 5.14 11.54
N THR A 65 8.24 3.88 11.42
CA THR A 65 9.24 3.42 10.45
C THR A 65 8.63 2.32 9.60
N LEU A 66 8.71 2.45 8.28
CA LEU A 66 8.31 1.42 7.32
C LEU A 66 9.55 0.86 6.64
N CYS A 67 9.82 -0.42 6.83
CA CYS A 67 10.79 -1.17 6.04
C CYS A 67 10.14 -1.58 4.72
N VAL A 68 10.79 -1.24 3.61
CA VAL A 68 10.29 -1.47 2.25
C VAL A 68 11.26 -2.40 1.51
N SER A 69 10.72 -3.46 0.91
CA SER A 69 11.49 -4.35 0.03
C SER A 69 11.74 -3.69 -1.33
N SER A 70 12.93 -3.88 -1.90
CA SER A 70 13.32 -3.33 -3.20
C SER A 70 13.30 -4.35 -4.33
N GLN A 71 13.24 -5.65 -4.01
CA GLN A 71 13.25 -6.78 -4.94
C GLN A 71 12.37 -7.90 -4.37
N ALA A 72 11.85 -8.75 -5.26
CA ALA A 72 11.12 -9.96 -4.93
C ALA A 72 12.01 -11.19 -5.15
#